data_AF-A0A7G9R9B2-F1
#
_entry.id   AF-A0A7G9R9B2-F1
#
_cell.length_a   1.000
_cell.length_b   1.000
_cell.length_c   1.000
_cell.angle_alpha   90.00
_cell.angle_beta   90.00
_cell.angle_gamma   90.00
#
_symmetry.space_group_name_H-M   'P 1'
#
loop_
_entity.id
_entity.type
_entity.pdbx_description
1 polymer ?
#
loop_
_entity_poly.entity_id
_entity_poly.type
_entity_poly.pdbx_seq_one_letter_code
_entity_poly.pdbx_strand_id
1 'polypeptide(L)'
;MDPWPTEKLADALRDVLARVSVATDCYQPLDVAVKGRTIRLGLKICNDPTTYVVMFSPEAPYLGASTGEQCRSPDEWAKEVWLMLDEEIGTRSVDNARRSALPDGFVQLHL
;
A
#
# COMPACT_ATOMS: atom_id res chain seq x y z
N MET A 1 2.69 -17.08 -16.21
CA MET A 1 1.61 -16.10 -16.01
C MET A 1 2.27 -14.75 -16.19
N ASP A 2 1.90 -13.98 -17.20
CA ASP A 2 2.49 -12.65 -17.38
C ASP A 2 2.14 -11.76 -16.18
N PRO A 3 3.10 -11.01 -15.61
CA PRO A 3 2.80 -10.07 -14.54
C PRO A 3 1.82 -9.01 -15.05
N TRP A 4 0.81 -8.68 -14.25
CA TRP A 4 -0.13 -7.63 -14.64
C TRP A 4 0.59 -6.29 -14.83
N PRO A 5 0.12 -5.45 -15.77
CA PRO A 5 0.68 -4.11 -15.93
C PRO A 5 0.62 -3.33 -14.61
N THR A 6 1.71 -2.63 -14.26
CA THR A 6 1.82 -1.83 -13.04
C THR A 6 0.68 -0.80 -12.92
N GLU A 7 0.27 -0.21 -14.04
CA GLU A 7 -0.87 0.71 -14.10
C GLU A 7 -2.18 0.04 -13.70
N LYS A 8 -2.44 -1.20 -14.14
CA LYS A 8 -3.68 -1.91 -13.76
C LYS A 8 -3.74 -2.21 -12.27
N LEU A 9 -2.58 -2.51 -11.66
CA LEU A 9 -2.49 -2.71 -10.21
C LEU A 9 -2.69 -1.39 -9.47
N ALA A 10 -2.08 -0.30 -9.95
CA ALA A 10 -2.29 1.03 -9.39
C ALA A 10 -3.77 1.46 -9.46
N ASP A 11 -4.45 1.23 -10.59
CA ASP A 11 -5.88 1.51 -10.74
C ASP A 11 -6.74 0.69 -9.76
N ALA A 12 -6.50 -0.62 -9.66
CA ALA A 12 -7.20 -1.46 -8.70
C ALA A 12 -6.99 -1.00 -7.24
N LEU A 13 -5.77 -0.56 -6.91
CA LEU A 13 -5.46 -0.02 -5.59
C LEU A 13 -6.18 1.31 -5.34
N ARG A 14 -6.24 2.22 -6.33
CA ARG A 14 -7.03 3.45 -6.23
C ARG A 14 -8.50 3.14 -5.97
N ASP A 15 -9.08 2.17 -6.67
CA ASP A 15 -10.49 1.79 -6.52
C ASP A 15 -10.80 1.21 -5.12
N VAL A 16 -9.91 0.41 -4.55
CA VAL A 16 -10.04 -0.11 -3.19
C VAL A 16 -9.89 1.03 -2.17
N LEU A 17 -8.86 1.85 -2.31
CA LEU A 17 -8.56 2.93 -1.36
C LEU A 17 -9.56 4.08 -1.41
N ALA A 18 -10.28 4.27 -2.52
CA ALA A 18 -11.38 5.23 -2.63
C ALA A 18 -12.52 4.95 -1.63
N ARG A 19 -12.57 3.74 -1.06
CA ARG A 19 -13.57 3.32 -0.07
C ARG A 19 -13.10 3.45 1.37
N VAL A 20 -11.82 3.77 1.59
CA VAL A 20 -11.23 3.92 2.92
C VAL A 20 -11.74 5.21 3.58
N SER A 21 -12.13 5.11 4.84
CA SER A 21 -12.65 6.21 5.63
C SER A 21 -11.72 6.47 6.81
N VAL A 22 -11.11 7.66 6.83
CA VAL A 22 -10.25 8.10 7.95
C VAL A 22 -10.93 7.95 9.31
N ALA A 23 -12.25 8.14 9.36
CA ALA A 23 -13.03 8.04 10.59
C ALA A 23 -13.12 6.60 11.14
N THR A 24 -12.98 5.60 10.27
CA THR A 24 -13.06 4.18 10.63
C THR A 24 -11.66 3.57 10.76
N ASP A 25 -10.78 3.89 9.82
CA ASP A 25 -9.56 3.12 9.57
C ASP A 25 -8.31 3.76 10.22
N CYS A 26 -8.44 4.96 10.79
CA CYS A 26 -7.32 5.71 11.40
C CYS A 26 -6.15 6.04 10.46
N TYR A 27 -6.37 6.03 9.14
CA TYR A 27 -5.43 6.56 8.15
C TYR A 27 -6.16 7.11 6.92
N GLN A 28 -5.44 7.91 6.14
CA GLN A 28 -5.92 8.52 4.92
C GLN A 28 -4.97 8.20 3.75
N PRO A 29 -5.43 7.45 2.73
CA PRO A 29 -4.73 7.38 1.45
C PRO A 29 -4.67 8.76 0.79
N LEU A 30 -3.51 9.15 0.28
CA LEU A 30 -3.30 10.45 -0.37
C LEU A 30 -3.18 10.35 -1.88
N ASP A 31 -2.33 9.44 -2.36
CA ASP A 31 -2.05 9.27 -3.78
C ASP A 31 -1.52 7.86 -4.07
N VAL A 32 -1.78 7.38 -5.28
CA VAL A 32 -1.18 6.16 -5.83
C VAL A 32 -0.53 6.54 -7.14
N ALA A 33 0.80 6.52 -7.19
CA ALA A 33 1.59 6.89 -8.37
C ALA A 33 2.40 5.71 -8.89
N VAL A 34 2.55 5.62 -10.20
CA VAL A 34 3.44 4.66 -10.86
C VAL A 34 4.75 5.36 -11.22
N LYS A 35 5.88 4.78 -10.81
CA LYS A 35 7.23 5.18 -11.23
C LYS A 35 7.95 3.98 -11.83
N GLY A 36 7.98 3.93 -13.15
CA GLY A 36 8.57 2.80 -13.87
C GLY A 36 7.83 1.50 -13.53
N ARG A 37 8.49 0.61 -12.78
CA ARG A 37 7.91 -0.67 -12.33
C ARG A 37 7.61 -0.68 -10.82
N THR A 38 7.37 0.48 -10.21
CA THR A 38 7.03 0.57 -8.79
C THR A 38 5.75 1.36 -8.61
N ILE A 39 4.87 0.86 -7.74
CA ILE A 39 3.68 1.56 -7.28
C ILE A 39 4.04 2.22 -5.95
N ARG A 40 3.83 3.53 -5.86
CA ARG A 40 4.02 4.32 -4.65
C ARG A 40 2.65 4.71 -4.11
N LEU A 41 2.30 4.20 -2.94
CA LEU A 41 1.14 4.62 -2.18
C LEU A 41 1.57 5.65 -1.13
N GLY A 42 1.01 6.86 -1.18
CA GLY A 42 1.14 7.85 -0.11
C GLY A 42 -0.02 7.74 0.88
N LEU A 43 0.27 7.82 2.18
CA LEU A 43 -0.74 7.79 3.23
C LEU A 43 -0.36 8.66 4.43
N LYS A 44 -1.38 9.06 5.20
CA LYS A 44 -1.23 9.72 6.51
C LYS A 44 -1.90 8.88 7.57
N ILE A 45 -1.23 8.72 8.70
CA ILE A 45 -1.78 8.03 9.88
C ILE A 45 -2.41 9.09 10.79
N CYS A 46 -3.55 8.78 11.40
CA CYS A 46 -4.23 9.68 12.32
C CYS A 46 -3.31 10.12 13.47
N ASN A 47 -3.33 11.42 13.78
CA ASN A 47 -2.49 12.05 14.81
C ASN A 47 -0.97 12.01 14.53
N ASP A 48 -0.54 11.66 13.31
CA ASP A 48 0.85 11.74 12.87
C ASP A 48 1.01 12.82 11.78
N PRO A 49 1.90 13.81 11.94
CA PRO A 49 2.13 14.83 10.91
C PRO A 49 2.89 14.29 9.69
N THR A 50 3.50 13.11 9.79
CA THR A 50 4.35 12.50 8.77
C THR A 50 3.53 11.99 7.60
N THR A 51 4.01 12.29 6.39
CA THR A 51 3.47 11.64 5.19
C THR A 51 4.31 10.42 4.87
N TYR A 52 3.67 9.27 4.95
CA TYR A 52 4.30 7.98 4.70
C TYR A 52 4.09 7.55 3.26
N VAL A 53 5.01 6.73 2.78
CA VAL A 53 4.86 6.05 1.49
C VAL A 53 5.17 4.57 1.62
N VAL A 54 4.40 3.74 0.92
CA VAL A 54 4.64 2.30 0.79
C VAL A 54 4.90 2.02 -0.68
N MET A 55 5.92 1.21 -0.96
CA MET A 55 6.34 0.90 -2.34
C MET A 55 6.12 -0.57 -2.64
N PHE A 56 5.48 -0.84 -3.78
CA PHE A 56 5.20 -2.21 -4.25
C PHE A 56 5.84 -2.44 -5.63
N SER A 57 6.50 -3.59 -5.81
CA SER A 57 7.19 -3.98 -7.04
C SER A 57 6.54 -5.23 -7.70
N PRO A 58 5.76 -5.09 -8.81
CA PRO A 58 4.94 -6.11 -9.48
C PRO A 58 5.71 -7.30 -10.09
N GLU A 59 7.01 -7.43 -9.83
CA GLU A 59 7.93 -8.35 -10.51
C GLU A 59 8.01 -9.76 -9.87
N ALA A 60 7.59 -9.93 -8.62
CA ALA A 60 7.49 -11.24 -7.98
C ALA A 60 6.10 -11.86 -8.21
N PRO A 61 5.93 -13.21 -8.19
CA PRO A 61 4.61 -13.80 -8.04
C PRO A 61 3.99 -13.22 -6.77
N TYR A 62 2.95 -12.41 -6.93
CA TYR A 62 2.35 -11.73 -5.79
C TYR A 62 1.55 -12.72 -4.97
N LEU A 63 2.16 -13.10 -3.85
CA LEU A 63 1.45 -13.68 -2.74
C LEU A 63 0.72 -12.54 -2.03
N GLY A 64 -0.56 -12.74 -1.74
CA GLY A 64 -1.33 -11.82 -0.92
C GLY A 64 -0.58 -11.57 0.38
N ALA A 65 -0.42 -10.30 0.75
CA ALA A 65 0.36 -9.94 1.92
C ALA A 65 -0.24 -10.53 3.21
N SER A 66 -1.57 -10.71 3.26
CA SER A 66 -2.27 -11.29 4.40
C SER A 66 -2.44 -12.82 4.27
N THR A 67 -2.68 -13.32 3.06
CA THR A 67 -3.01 -14.74 2.83
C THR A 67 -1.81 -15.63 2.51
N GLY A 68 -0.72 -15.06 2.00
CA GLY A 68 0.42 -15.82 1.46
C GLY A 68 0.08 -16.64 0.20
N GLU A 69 -1.14 -16.51 -0.34
CA GLU A 69 -1.59 -17.20 -1.55
C GLU A 69 -1.35 -16.36 -2.79
N GLN A 70 -1.13 -17.00 -3.94
CA GLN A 70 -0.98 -16.26 -5.19
C GLN A 70 -2.30 -15.55 -5.55
N CYS A 71 -2.25 -14.21 -5.64
CA CYS A 71 -3.39 -13.43 -6.12
C CYS A 71 -3.74 -13.85 -7.55
N ARG A 72 -5.03 -13.89 -7.87
CA ARG A 72 -5.55 -14.30 -9.18
C ARG A 72 -6.04 -13.12 -10.02
N SER A 73 -6.11 -11.92 -9.44
CA SER A 73 -6.48 -10.69 -10.14
C SER A 73 -5.83 -9.44 -9.52
N PRO A 74 -5.73 -8.31 -10.27
CA PRO A 74 -5.34 -7.02 -9.72
C PRO A 74 -6.23 -6.55 -8.56
N ASP A 75 -7.54 -6.83 -8.61
CA ASP A 75 -8.48 -6.49 -7.55
C ASP A 75 -8.20 -7.26 -6.25
N GLU A 76 -7.90 -8.55 -6.36
CA GLU A 76 -7.51 -9.39 -5.23
C GLU A 76 -6.20 -8.90 -4.63
N TRP A 77 -5.21 -8.59 -5.48
CA TRP A 77 -3.96 -7.97 -5.04
C TRP A 77 -4.18 -6.66 -4.28
N ALA A 78 -5.01 -5.76 -4.82
CA ALA A 78 -5.30 -4.46 -4.20
C ALA A 78 -6.00 -4.62 -2.85
N LYS A 79 -6.89 -5.61 -2.71
CA LYS A 79 -7.54 -5.96 -1.44
C LYS A 79 -6.55 -6.49 -0.42
N GLU A 80 -5.63 -7.36 -0.81
CA GLU A 80 -4.58 -7.88 0.08
C GLU A 80 -3.65 -6.76 0.57
N VAL A 81 -3.31 -5.81 -0.32
CA VAL A 81 -2.54 -4.62 0.09
C VAL A 81 -3.31 -3.78 1.10
N TRP A 82 -4.60 -3.54 0.87
CA TRP A 82 -5.43 -2.81 1.82
C TRP A 82 -5.57 -3.54 3.16
N LEU A 83 -5.81 -4.85 3.16
CA LEU A 83 -5.90 -5.66 4.39
C LEU A 83 -4.62 -5.60 5.20
N MET A 84 -3.45 -5.72 4.55
CA MET A 84 -2.16 -5.57 5.22
C MET A 84 -2.01 -4.18 5.85
N LEU A 85 -2.37 -3.10 5.13
CA LEU A 85 -2.29 -1.75 5.68
C LEU A 85 -3.22 -1.55 6.87
N ASP A 86 -4.44 -2.06 6.76
CA ASP A 86 -5.45 -1.99 7.82
C ASP A 86 -5.01 -2.75 9.07
N GLU A 87 -4.43 -3.93 8.89
CA GLU A 87 -3.87 -4.73 9.98
C GLU A 87 -2.64 -4.05 10.61
N GLU A 88 -1.68 -3.59 9.82
CA GLU A 88 -0.46 -2.92 10.30
C GLU A 88 -0.78 -1.67 11.12
N ILE A 89 -1.77 -0.89 10.69
CA ILE A 89 -2.18 0.34 11.37
C ILE A 89 -3.10 0.01 12.56
N GLY A 90 -4.06 -0.87 12.38
CA GLY A 90 -5.02 -1.29 13.42
C GLY A 90 -4.36 -1.99 14.60
N THR A 91 -3.31 -2.77 14.35
CA THR A 91 -2.51 -3.45 15.39
C THR A 91 -1.36 -2.61 15.93
N ARG A 92 -1.13 -1.42 15.36
CA ARG A 92 0.04 -0.56 15.62
C ARG A 92 1.39 -1.22 15.29
N SER A 93 1.40 -2.26 14.46
CA SER A 93 2.63 -2.87 13.97
C SER A 93 3.46 -1.88 13.14
N VAL A 94 2.79 -0.91 12.51
CA VAL A 94 3.40 0.24 11.83
C VAL A 94 4.37 1.07 12.70
N ASP A 95 4.21 1.05 14.02
CA ASP A 95 5.12 1.74 14.96
C ASP A 95 6.52 1.10 14.98
N ASN A 96 6.58 -0.21 14.69
CA ASN A 96 7.81 -1.00 14.65
C ASN A 96 8.31 -1.25 13.22
N ALA A 97 7.53 -0.89 12.20
CA ALA A 97 7.92 -1.03 10.81
C ALA A 97 9.23 -0.30 10.53
N ARG A 98 10.09 -0.91 9.70
CA ARG A 98 11.34 -0.26 9.28
C ARG A 98 11.00 0.98 8.47
N ARG A 99 11.74 2.07 8.72
CA ARG A 99 11.54 3.38 8.07
C ARG A 99 12.77 3.80 7.27
N SER A 100 12.56 4.53 6.20
CA SER A 100 13.64 5.19 5.45
C SER A 100 13.21 6.58 5.02
N ALA A 101 14.03 7.59 5.29
CA ALA A 101 13.79 8.94 4.79
C ALA A 101 14.07 9.00 3.29
N LEU A 102 13.14 9.59 2.53
CA LEU A 102 13.30 9.81 1.11
C LEU A 102 13.75 11.25 0.82
N PRO A 103 14.47 11.51 -0.28
CA PRO A 103 14.97 12.85 -0.62
C PRO A 103 13.88 13.90 -0.83
N ASP A 104 12.64 13.49 -1.11
CA ASP A 104 11.48 14.35 -1.33
C ASP A 104 10.71 14.68 -0.04
N GLY A 105 11.28 14.36 1.13
CA GLY A 105 10.71 14.68 2.44
C GLY A 105 9.68 13.68 2.96
N PHE A 106 9.46 12.58 2.24
CA PHE A 106 8.56 11.50 2.64
C PHE A 106 9.29 10.43 3.46
N VAL A 107 8.55 9.66 4.24
CA VAL A 107 9.09 8.49 4.96
C VAL A 107 8.56 7.21 4.30
N GLN A 108 9.47 6.38 3.78
CA GLN A 108 9.11 5.05 3.31
C GLN A 108 8.91 4.10 4.49
N LEU A 109 7.73 3.49 4.56
CA LEU A 109 7.46 2.33 5.39
C LEU A 109 7.79 1.05 4.61
N HIS A 110 8.50 0.14 5.26
CA HIS A 110 8.76 -1.20 4.73
C HIS A 110 7.82 -2.16 5.45
N LEU A 111 6.70 -2.45 4.79
CA LEU A 111 5.67 -3.40 5.21
C LEU A 111 5.80 -4.69 4.40
#